data_AF-A0A4R9JCP1-F1
#
_entry.id   AF-A0A4R9JCP1-F1
#
_cell.length_a   1.000
_cell.length_b   1.000
_cell.length_c   1.000
_cell.angle_alpha   90.00
_cell.angle_beta   90.00
_cell.angle_gamma   90.00
#
_symmetry.space_group_name_H-M   'P 1'
#
loop_
_entity.id
_entity.type
_entity.pdbx_description
1 polymer ?
#
loop_
_entity_poly.entity_id
_entity_poly.type
_entity_poly.pdbx_seq_one_letter_code
_entity_poly.pdbx_strand_id
1 'polypeptide(L)'
;MAKLPILRITALTLILGFAFACATGDGSRRKKKEEFTREGNTITVIGEAPIYNGDIANAKQRAIKDAKVNAVRKVVGEEISNKSQASDGESLGSSLLSKTDAFVKSYDIVSEDQGKIDTQPILKLTVRCTIEESKLSTAVEGLLADVGNPRIVVLVPSKVGGAPVAPLSNGNIAEAEIIKGLKKAGNKIVDPGTASKTVKPSGLNADAVNSLDAGAAILIQAQASGAEVLVVGSVETEDQAPVTAIGGKTLDRPLFNTAATGSYKVILLWGDGKIVDTGTGDGRAADITQKVSREKAIAAWAESVTKKVNKQLKEEWFNLTENNTIILKFTGLDADESTKFKDDLAELTAAKDINVRASNVSGSEWEVTYPGKDALFMDELVYKKDRGFTFLATKKMNVKSAARGVVTLEFSPNK
;
A
#
# COMPACT_ATOMS: atom_id res chain seq x y z
N MET A 1 19.45 -73.33 -61.13
CA MET A 1 18.99 -72.17 -61.92
C MET A 1 18.03 -71.38 -61.04
N ALA A 2 18.17 -70.04 -60.91
CA ALA A 2 17.23 -69.11 -60.23
C ALA A 2 16.88 -69.38 -58.73
N LYS A 3 16.49 -68.41 -57.88
CA LYS A 3 16.65 -66.94 -57.89
C LYS A 3 16.48 -66.38 -56.45
N LEU A 4 17.52 -65.69 -55.94
CA LEU A 4 17.52 -64.44 -55.12
C LEU A 4 16.79 -64.33 -53.73
N PRO A 5 17.15 -63.33 -52.87
CA PRO A 5 17.26 -63.50 -51.40
C PRO A 5 16.80 -62.26 -50.56
N ILE A 6 17.50 -61.91 -49.46
CA ILE A 6 17.49 -60.64 -48.64
C ILE A 6 16.44 -60.65 -47.50
N LEU A 7 16.67 -60.21 -46.24
CA LEU A 7 17.38 -59.01 -45.70
C LEU A 7 18.26 -59.27 -44.42
N ARG A 8 19.01 -58.25 -43.97
CA ARG A 8 20.01 -58.21 -42.85
C ARG A 8 19.46 -57.37 -41.64
N ILE A 9 19.99 -57.25 -40.41
CA ILE A 9 21.34 -57.34 -39.77
C ILE A 9 22.24 -56.11 -40.11
N THR A 10 22.93 -55.36 -39.24
CA THR A 10 23.24 -55.32 -37.77
C THR A 10 22.96 -53.85 -37.26
N ALA A 11 23.25 -53.28 -36.07
CA ALA A 11 23.84 -53.55 -34.73
C ALA A 11 23.18 -52.53 -33.73
N LEU A 12 23.43 -52.35 -32.42
CA LEU A 12 24.44 -52.70 -31.38
C LEU A 12 25.80 -51.93 -31.36
N THR A 13 25.96 -50.99 -30.40
CA THR A 13 27.25 -50.41 -29.95
C THR A 13 27.25 -50.08 -28.45
N LEU A 14 28.40 -50.22 -27.78
CA LEU A 14 28.64 -49.95 -26.36
C LEU A 14 30.10 -49.52 -26.18
N ILE A 15 30.37 -48.50 -25.36
CA ILE A 15 31.73 -48.02 -25.01
C ILE A 15 31.77 -47.72 -23.50
N LEU A 16 32.93 -47.93 -22.87
CA LEU A 16 33.13 -48.01 -21.41
C LEU A 16 34.47 -47.35 -21.00
N GLY A 17 34.53 -46.75 -19.81
CA GLY A 17 35.76 -46.24 -19.18
C GLY A 17 35.89 -44.70 -19.20
N PHE A 18 36.62 -44.06 -18.29
CA PHE A 18 37.41 -44.57 -17.15
C PHE A 18 37.31 -43.61 -15.95
N ALA A 19 37.72 -44.05 -14.75
CA ALA A 19 37.47 -43.34 -13.49
C ALA A 19 38.68 -42.56 -12.93
N PHE A 20 38.40 -41.55 -12.10
CA PHE A 20 39.26 -41.05 -11.02
C PHE A 20 38.39 -40.64 -9.81
N ALA A 21 38.99 -40.48 -8.62
CA ALA A 21 38.27 -40.52 -7.35
C ALA A 21 38.62 -39.39 -6.36
N CYS A 22 37.88 -39.38 -5.24
CA CYS A 22 38.05 -38.63 -3.98
C CYS A 22 37.57 -37.16 -3.91
N ALA A 23 36.64 -36.93 -2.96
CA ALA A 23 36.43 -35.78 -2.07
C ALA A 23 36.57 -34.34 -2.62
N THR A 24 35.68 -33.39 -2.32
CA THR A 24 34.86 -33.18 -1.11
C THR A 24 33.41 -32.78 -1.45
N GLY A 25 32.54 -32.62 -0.44
CA GLY A 25 31.14 -32.24 -0.66
C GLY A 25 30.83 -30.76 -0.43
N ASP A 26 29.72 -30.30 -0.99
CA ASP A 26 28.87 -29.31 -0.34
C ASP A 26 27.38 -29.72 -0.47
N GLY A 27 26.64 -29.61 0.63
CA GLY A 27 25.32 -30.17 0.84
C GLY A 27 24.21 -29.15 0.60
N SER A 28 23.96 -28.79 -0.68
CA SER A 28 22.89 -27.85 -1.04
C SER A 28 21.48 -28.37 -0.68
N ARG A 29 21.06 -28.12 0.57
CA ARG A 29 19.70 -28.35 1.08
C ARG A 29 18.69 -27.53 0.25
N ARG A 30 18.15 -28.14 -0.80
CA ARG A 30 16.89 -27.68 -1.40
C ARG A 30 15.84 -27.63 -0.29
N LYS A 31 15.34 -26.43 0.03
CA LYS A 31 14.23 -26.26 0.99
C LYS A 31 13.09 -27.17 0.55
N LYS A 32 12.67 -28.09 1.43
CA LYS A 32 11.54 -28.99 1.18
C LYS A 32 10.31 -28.09 1.01
N LYS A 33 9.59 -28.20 -0.11
CA LYS A 33 8.33 -27.46 -0.30
C LYS A 33 7.39 -27.81 0.86
N GLU A 34 6.82 -26.80 1.49
CA GLU A 34 5.86 -27.01 2.57
C GLU A 34 4.56 -27.60 2.02
N GLU A 35 4.03 -28.57 2.75
CA GLU A 35 3.04 -29.52 2.24
C GLU A 35 1.63 -29.02 2.58
N PHE A 36 1.17 -28.06 1.77
CA PHE A 36 -0.14 -27.43 1.91
C PHE A 36 -1.21 -28.16 1.09
N THR A 37 -2.32 -28.51 1.72
CA THR A 37 -3.48 -29.13 1.07
C THR A 37 -4.76 -28.43 1.51
N ARG A 38 -5.58 -27.98 0.56
CA ARG A 38 -6.90 -27.37 0.80
C ARG A 38 -8.00 -28.30 0.28
N GLU A 39 -8.96 -28.60 1.15
CA GLU A 39 -10.16 -29.39 0.84
C GLU A 39 -11.38 -28.56 1.28
N GLY A 40 -11.91 -27.78 0.32
CA GLY A 40 -12.97 -26.79 0.57
C GLY A 40 -12.58 -25.76 1.63
N ASN A 41 -13.45 -25.61 2.64
CA ASN A 41 -13.24 -24.74 3.81
C ASN A 41 -12.13 -25.22 4.76
N THR A 42 -11.55 -26.40 4.56
CA THR A 42 -10.46 -26.91 5.39
C THR A 42 -9.12 -26.73 4.71
N ILE A 43 -8.13 -26.22 5.45
CA ILE A 43 -6.77 -26.04 4.97
C ILE A 43 -5.79 -26.69 5.95
N THR A 44 -4.92 -27.56 5.44
CA THR A 44 -3.84 -28.18 6.21
C THR A 44 -2.58 -27.36 6.03
N VAL A 45 -2.02 -26.87 7.13
CA VAL A 45 -0.83 -26.00 7.18
C VAL A 45 0.12 -26.43 8.29
N ILE A 46 1.34 -25.92 8.24
CA ILE A 46 2.33 -26.07 9.29
C ILE A 46 2.30 -24.83 10.21
N GLY A 47 2.56 -25.03 11.50
CA GLY A 47 2.94 -23.97 12.43
C GLY A 47 4.07 -24.42 13.34
N GLU A 48 4.97 -23.50 13.69
CA GLU A 48 6.20 -23.82 14.43
C GLU A 48 6.37 -22.95 15.68
N ALA A 49 7.07 -23.48 16.70
CA ALA A 49 7.47 -22.70 17.86
C ALA A 49 8.70 -23.26 18.60
N PRO A 50 9.62 -22.41 19.08
CA PRO A 50 10.71 -22.82 19.95
C PRO A 50 10.22 -23.30 21.32
N ILE A 51 10.84 -24.38 21.81
CA ILE A 51 10.62 -24.97 23.14
C ILE A 51 11.62 -24.34 24.12
N TYR A 52 11.16 -23.39 24.94
CA TYR A 52 11.97 -22.78 25.99
C TYR A 52 11.92 -23.62 27.27
N ASN A 53 13.07 -23.87 27.91
CA ASN A 53 13.18 -24.56 29.21
C ASN A 53 12.45 -25.91 29.32
N GLY A 54 12.20 -26.59 28.19
CA GLY A 54 11.42 -27.84 28.14
C GLY A 54 9.89 -27.66 28.18
N ASP A 55 9.37 -26.43 28.13
CA ASP A 55 7.94 -26.11 28.14
C ASP A 55 7.28 -26.39 26.77
N ILE A 56 7.08 -27.68 26.50
CA ILE A 56 6.41 -28.19 25.29
C ILE A 56 4.95 -27.71 25.24
N ALA A 57 4.28 -27.53 26.38
CA ALA A 57 2.88 -27.10 26.43
C ALA A 57 2.70 -25.68 25.87
N ASN A 58 3.58 -24.76 26.27
CA ASN A 58 3.61 -23.37 25.79
C ASN A 58 4.07 -23.30 24.33
N ALA A 59 5.06 -24.10 23.93
CA ALA A 59 5.45 -24.25 22.54
C ALA A 59 4.27 -24.74 21.68
N LYS A 60 3.49 -25.72 22.15
CA LYS A 60 2.28 -26.23 21.47
C LYS A 60 1.22 -25.16 21.27
N GLN A 61 0.94 -24.34 22.29
CA GLN A 61 0.02 -23.20 22.14
C GLN A 61 0.56 -22.12 21.17
N ARG A 62 1.88 -21.90 21.12
CA ARG A 62 2.51 -20.98 20.16
C ARG A 62 2.42 -21.51 18.72
N ALA A 63 2.74 -22.77 18.49
CA ALA A 63 2.69 -23.42 17.17
C ALA A 63 1.26 -23.55 16.64
N ILE A 64 0.26 -23.78 17.51
CA ILE A 64 -1.17 -23.70 17.13
C ILE A 64 -1.53 -22.29 16.67
N LYS A 65 -1.09 -21.24 17.38
CA LYS A 65 -1.33 -19.85 16.94
C LYS A 65 -0.63 -19.52 15.62
N ASP A 66 0.59 -20.02 15.43
CA ASP A 66 1.33 -19.86 14.17
C ASP A 66 0.62 -20.55 12.99
N ALA A 67 0.20 -21.81 13.16
CA ALA A 67 -0.58 -22.53 12.17
C ALA A 67 -1.90 -21.80 11.82
N LYS A 68 -2.61 -21.23 12.81
CA LYS A 68 -3.80 -20.40 12.56
C LYS A 68 -3.48 -19.16 11.72
N VAL A 69 -2.33 -18.50 11.95
CA VAL A 69 -1.86 -17.38 11.12
C VAL A 69 -1.57 -17.83 9.69
N ASN A 70 -0.87 -18.95 9.51
CA ASN A 70 -0.50 -19.47 8.19
C ASN A 70 -1.74 -19.92 7.39
N ALA A 71 -2.73 -20.53 8.05
CA ALA A 71 -4.02 -20.88 7.46
C ALA A 71 -4.80 -19.66 6.94
N VAL A 72 -4.96 -18.62 7.76
CA VAL A 72 -5.67 -17.40 7.35
C VAL A 72 -4.88 -16.64 6.29
N ARG A 73 -3.54 -16.56 6.41
CA ARG A 73 -2.68 -15.93 5.39
C ARG A 73 -2.90 -16.55 4.02
N LYS A 74 -2.96 -17.88 3.93
CA LYS A 74 -3.06 -18.53 2.63
C LYS A 74 -4.42 -18.30 1.96
N VAL A 75 -5.52 -18.38 2.72
CA VAL A 75 -6.86 -18.11 2.17
C VAL A 75 -7.04 -16.63 1.82
N VAL A 76 -6.48 -15.69 2.61
CA VAL A 76 -6.53 -14.27 2.26
C VAL A 76 -5.68 -13.95 1.03
N GLY A 77 -4.48 -14.53 0.89
CA GLY A 77 -3.65 -14.33 -0.30
C GLY A 77 -4.34 -14.81 -1.58
N GLU A 78 -5.06 -15.93 -1.50
CA GLU A 78 -5.87 -16.48 -2.59
C GLU A 78 -7.08 -15.57 -2.93
N GLU A 79 -7.88 -15.19 -1.94
CA GLU A 79 -9.00 -14.25 -2.09
C GLU A 79 -8.57 -12.90 -2.69
N ILE A 80 -7.44 -12.36 -2.25
CA ILE A 80 -6.96 -11.06 -2.70
C ILE A 80 -6.35 -11.14 -4.10
N SER A 81 -5.56 -12.16 -4.44
CA SER A 81 -5.04 -12.30 -5.80
C SER A 81 -6.20 -12.47 -6.81
N ASN A 82 -7.21 -13.28 -6.46
CA ASN A 82 -8.43 -13.46 -7.25
C ASN A 82 -9.22 -12.14 -7.47
N LYS A 83 -9.26 -11.25 -6.45
CA LYS A 83 -10.03 -9.99 -6.51
C LYS A 83 -9.24 -8.76 -7.00
N SER A 84 -7.91 -8.79 -6.99
CA SER A 84 -7.05 -7.63 -7.31
C SER A 84 -6.26 -7.73 -8.61
N GLN A 85 -6.17 -8.91 -9.25
CA GLN A 85 -5.26 -9.20 -10.37
C GLN A 85 -3.76 -9.08 -10.06
N ALA A 86 -3.38 -8.88 -8.79
CA ALA A 86 -1.99 -8.74 -8.36
C ALA A 86 -1.37 -10.07 -7.91
N SER A 87 -0.03 -10.13 -7.97
CA SER A 87 0.76 -11.30 -7.58
C SER A 87 0.66 -11.62 -6.09
N ASP A 88 0.88 -10.63 -5.22
CA ASP A 88 1.30 -10.87 -3.84
C ASP A 88 0.22 -10.52 -2.81
N GLY A 89 -0.95 -11.18 -2.92
CA GLY A 89 -2.11 -10.93 -2.07
C GLY A 89 -1.91 -11.16 -0.55
N GLU A 90 -0.86 -11.86 -0.13
CA GLU A 90 -0.57 -12.13 1.29
C GLU A 90 -0.24 -10.85 2.08
N SER A 91 0.29 -9.82 1.41
CA SER A 91 0.66 -8.51 1.98
C SER A 91 -0.51 -7.80 2.67
N LEU A 92 -1.64 -7.71 1.97
CA LEU A 92 -2.83 -6.99 2.41
C LEU A 92 -3.55 -7.66 3.60
N GLY A 93 -3.35 -8.97 3.81
CA GLY A 93 -4.12 -9.77 4.77
C GLY A 93 -3.71 -9.63 6.24
N SER A 94 -2.60 -8.95 6.50
CA SER A 94 -1.92 -8.79 7.78
C SER A 94 -2.82 -8.30 8.94
N SER A 95 -3.78 -7.39 8.70
CA SER A 95 -4.77 -6.97 9.72
C SER A 95 -5.89 -7.98 10.02
N LEU A 96 -6.00 -9.03 9.19
CA LEU A 96 -6.84 -10.21 9.43
C LEU A 96 -6.03 -11.29 10.17
N LEU A 97 -4.70 -11.33 9.99
CA LEU A 97 -3.79 -12.24 10.71
C LEU A 97 -3.71 -11.95 12.21
N SER A 98 -3.91 -10.69 12.65
CA SER A 98 -4.03 -10.35 14.07
C SER A 98 -5.33 -10.86 14.72
N LYS A 99 -6.32 -11.29 13.91
CA LYS A 99 -7.67 -11.69 14.33
C LYS A 99 -8.03 -13.14 13.92
N THR A 100 -7.03 -14.01 13.76
CA THR A 100 -7.20 -15.40 13.28
C THR A 100 -8.27 -16.21 14.01
N ASP A 101 -8.41 -16.04 15.33
CA ASP A 101 -9.43 -16.72 16.14
C ASP A 101 -10.88 -16.28 15.81
N ALA A 102 -11.09 -15.20 15.06
CA ALA A 102 -12.40 -14.81 14.53
C ALA A 102 -12.73 -15.45 13.17
N PHE A 103 -11.75 -16.07 12.51
CA PHE A 103 -11.86 -16.66 11.17
C PHE A 103 -11.67 -18.19 11.15
N VAL A 104 -10.98 -18.76 12.14
CA VAL A 104 -10.81 -20.22 12.29
C VAL A 104 -11.91 -20.78 13.19
N LYS A 105 -12.86 -21.54 12.63
CA LYS A 105 -13.97 -22.18 13.37
C LYS A 105 -13.52 -23.30 14.28
N SER A 106 -12.61 -24.14 13.78
CA SER A 106 -12.04 -25.29 14.48
C SER A 106 -10.64 -25.57 13.93
N TYR A 107 -9.85 -26.31 14.69
CA TYR A 107 -8.55 -26.79 14.26
C TYR A 107 -8.27 -28.17 14.84
N ASP A 108 -7.68 -29.05 14.03
CA ASP A 108 -7.30 -30.42 14.39
C ASP A 108 -5.79 -30.59 14.18
N ILE A 109 -5.07 -31.14 15.17
CA ILE A 109 -3.64 -31.45 15.04
C ILE A 109 -3.51 -32.79 14.31
N VAL A 110 -2.99 -32.76 13.09
CA VAL A 110 -2.83 -33.93 12.21
C VAL A 110 -1.51 -34.64 12.50
N SER A 111 -0.44 -33.90 12.82
CA SER A 111 0.82 -34.46 13.29
C SER A 111 1.56 -33.49 14.22
N GLU A 112 2.41 -34.05 15.07
CA GLU A 112 3.31 -33.33 15.98
C GLU A 112 4.71 -33.93 15.84
N ASP A 113 5.70 -33.10 15.56
CA ASP A 113 7.10 -33.47 15.35
C ASP A 113 8.03 -32.51 16.12
N GLN A 114 9.22 -32.98 16.51
CA GLN A 114 10.18 -32.22 17.30
C GLN A 114 11.51 -32.12 16.56
N GLY A 115 11.75 -30.95 15.98
CA GLY A 115 12.98 -30.62 15.27
C GLY A 115 14.00 -29.91 16.14
N LYS A 116 15.15 -29.64 15.54
CA LYS A 116 16.09 -28.60 15.98
C LYS A 116 16.42 -27.71 14.79
N ILE A 117 16.34 -26.40 14.98
CA ILE A 117 17.05 -25.45 14.14
C ILE A 117 18.29 -25.05 14.94
N ASP A 118 19.46 -25.37 14.37
CA ASP A 118 20.78 -25.29 14.98
C ASP A 118 20.83 -25.91 16.40
N THR A 119 20.82 -25.10 17.45
CA THR A 119 20.85 -25.56 18.85
C THR A 119 19.49 -25.54 19.55
N GLN A 120 18.49 -24.83 19.00
CA GLN A 120 17.19 -24.61 19.61
C GLN A 120 16.20 -25.73 19.27
N PRO A 121 15.63 -26.46 20.26
CA PRO A 121 14.53 -27.38 20.01
C PRO A 121 13.27 -26.63 19.58
N ILE A 122 12.60 -27.12 18.54
CA ILE A 122 11.40 -26.53 17.95
C ILE A 122 10.32 -27.60 17.81
N LEU A 123 9.09 -27.24 18.19
CA LEU A 123 7.90 -28.04 17.95
C LEU A 123 7.30 -27.65 16.59
N LYS A 124 7.10 -28.62 15.71
CA LYS A 124 6.44 -28.47 14.41
C LYS A 124 5.09 -29.20 14.45
N LEU A 125 4.02 -28.46 14.20
CA LEU A 125 2.66 -29.01 14.15
C LEU A 125 2.13 -28.93 12.72
N THR A 126 1.57 -30.04 12.22
CA THR A 126 0.69 -30.02 11.05
C THR A 126 -0.73 -29.89 11.56
N VAL A 127 -1.41 -28.81 11.21
CA VAL A 127 -2.75 -28.47 11.73
C VAL A 127 -3.71 -28.27 10.56
N ARG A 128 -4.86 -28.94 10.63
CA ARG A 128 -5.99 -28.70 9.73
C ARG A 128 -6.89 -27.65 10.37
N CYS A 129 -7.03 -26.50 9.72
CA CYS A 129 -7.88 -25.40 10.17
C CYS A 129 -9.15 -25.33 9.31
N THR A 130 -10.32 -25.19 9.93
CA THR A 130 -11.59 -24.92 9.24
C THR A 130 -11.86 -23.43 9.22
N ILE A 131 -11.95 -22.83 8.03
CA ILE A 131 -12.04 -21.38 7.84
C ILE A 131 -13.49 -20.93 7.59
N GLU A 132 -13.90 -19.85 8.26
CA GLU A 132 -15.15 -19.14 7.99
C GLU A 132 -15.01 -18.21 6.79
N GLU A 133 -14.95 -18.81 5.60
CA GLU A 133 -14.75 -18.13 4.31
C GLU A 133 -15.70 -16.94 4.11
N SER A 134 -16.96 -17.02 4.53
CA SER A 134 -17.89 -15.89 4.41
C SER A 134 -17.45 -14.67 5.21
N LYS A 135 -17.15 -14.81 6.51
CA LYS A 135 -16.61 -13.71 7.33
C LYS A 135 -15.26 -13.23 6.82
N LEU A 136 -14.39 -14.15 6.37
CA LEU A 136 -13.07 -13.80 5.88
C LEU A 136 -13.14 -13.04 4.56
N SER A 137 -13.98 -13.48 3.62
CA SER A 137 -14.20 -12.85 2.32
C SER A 137 -14.87 -11.48 2.47
N THR A 138 -15.87 -11.33 3.35
CA THR A 138 -16.42 -10.01 3.71
C THR A 138 -15.40 -9.10 4.41
N ALA A 139 -14.51 -9.65 5.24
CA ALA A 139 -13.43 -8.88 5.86
C ALA A 139 -12.36 -8.46 4.83
N VAL A 140 -12.05 -9.32 3.84
CA VAL A 140 -11.21 -9.00 2.69
C VAL A 140 -11.87 -7.94 1.79
N GLU A 141 -13.18 -8.00 1.56
CA GLU A 141 -13.91 -6.99 0.79
C GLU A 141 -13.97 -5.65 1.50
N GLY A 142 -14.23 -5.64 2.82
CA GLY A 142 -14.13 -4.44 3.65
C GLY A 142 -12.72 -3.86 3.62
N LEU A 143 -11.69 -4.72 3.73
CA LEU A 143 -10.29 -4.32 3.62
C LEU A 143 -9.98 -3.73 2.24
N LEU A 144 -10.38 -4.38 1.14
CA LEU A 144 -10.21 -3.88 -0.23
C LEU A 144 -11.02 -2.60 -0.50
N ALA A 145 -12.15 -2.37 0.18
CA ALA A 145 -12.98 -1.17 0.04
C ALA A 145 -12.52 0.03 0.90
N ASP A 146 -11.87 -0.20 2.04
CA ASP A 146 -11.19 0.85 2.82
C ASP A 146 -9.72 1.06 2.39
N VAL A 147 -9.13 0.08 1.72
CA VAL A 147 -7.93 0.24 0.91
C VAL A 147 -8.25 1.05 -0.34
N GLY A 148 -9.05 0.56 -1.27
CA GLY A 148 -9.20 1.10 -2.62
C GLY A 148 -9.98 2.42 -2.72
N ASN A 149 -10.13 3.15 -1.61
CA ASN A 149 -10.96 4.34 -1.52
C ASN A 149 -10.44 5.31 -0.44
N PRO A 150 -9.40 6.11 -0.75
CA PRO A 150 -8.84 7.12 0.16
C PRO A 150 -9.80 8.28 0.41
N ARG A 151 -9.65 8.94 1.57
CA ARG A 151 -10.29 10.25 1.82
C ARG A 151 -9.51 11.39 1.15
N ILE A 152 -10.12 12.06 0.18
CA ILE A 152 -9.49 13.13 -0.61
C ILE A 152 -10.00 14.51 -0.19
N VAL A 153 -9.09 15.48 0.01
CA VAL A 153 -9.38 16.92 -0.07
C VAL A 153 -8.99 17.43 -1.46
N VAL A 154 -9.80 18.32 -2.02
CA VAL A 154 -9.52 19.02 -3.28
C VAL A 154 -9.40 20.52 -2.99
N LEU A 155 -8.35 21.18 -3.48
CA LEU A 155 -8.16 22.63 -3.40
C LEU A 155 -7.80 23.18 -4.79
N VAL A 156 -8.58 24.13 -5.32
CA VAL A 156 -8.30 24.69 -6.66
C VAL A 156 -8.32 26.22 -6.67
N PRO A 157 -7.22 26.92 -6.36
CA PRO A 157 -7.09 28.33 -6.75
C PRO A 157 -7.35 28.48 -8.25
N SER A 158 -8.30 29.35 -8.61
CA SER A 158 -8.72 29.55 -10.00
C SER A 158 -8.67 31.03 -10.38
N LYS A 159 -8.54 31.34 -11.67
CA LYS A 159 -8.58 32.70 -12.22
C LYS A 159 -9.54 32.76 -13.42
N VAL A 160 -10.74 33.28 -13.19
CA VAL A 160 -11.87 33.20 -14.12
C VAL A 160 -12.15 34.57 -14.72
N GLY A 161 -11.89 34.74 -16.02
CA GLY A 161 -11.96 36.03 -16.69
C GLY A 161 -11.02 37.08 -16.10
N GLY A 162 -9.82 36.66 -15.66
CA GLY A 162 -8.86 37.52 -14.96
C GLY A 162 -9.09 37.68 -13.45
N ALA A 163 -10.30 37.39 -12.93
CA ALA A 163 -10.62 37.53 -11.51
C ALA A 163 -10.22 36.28 -10.70
N PRO A 164 -9.52 36.41 -9.56
CA PRO A 164 -9.16 35.27 -8.71
C PRO A 164 -10.37 34.71 -7.95
N VAL A 165 -10.43 33.38 -7.84
CA VAL A 165 -11.43 32.62 -7.08
C VAL A 165 -10.69 31.71 -6.10
N ALA A 166 -11.03 31.80 -4.82
CA ALA A 166 -10.33 31.11 -3.76
C ALA A 166 -10.71 29.61 -3.67
N PRO A 167 -9.82 28.74 -3.16
CA PRO A 167 -10.19 27.37 -2.78
C PRO A 167 -11.26 27.36 -1.69
N LEU A 168 -12.06 26.30 -1.61
CA LEU A 168 -13.14 26.12 -0.63
C LEU A 168 -14.22 27.23 -0.64
N SER A 169 -14.32 28.01 -1.72
CA SER A 169 -15.25 29.14 -1.82
C SER A 169 -16.52 28.81 -2.61
N ASN A 170 -17.65 29.37 -2.18
CA ASN A 170 -18.94 29.23 -2.87
C ASN A 170 -18.86 29.85 -4.27
N GLY A 171 -18.94 29.01 -5.30
CA GLY A 171 -18.77 29.41 -6.71
C GLY A 171 -17.47 28.93 -7.36
N ASN A 172 -16.60 28.20 -6.65
CA ASN A 172 -15.45 27.54 -7.26
C ASN A 172 -15.87 26.31 -8.08
N ILE A 173 -16.20 26.54 -9.35
CA ILE A 173 -16.69 25.51 -10.28
C ILE A 173 -15.61 24.46 -10.58
N ALA A 174 -14.33 24.83 -10.61
CA ALA A 174 -13.24 23.90 -10.88
C ALA A 174 -13.11 22.85 -9.76
N GLU A 175 -13.11 23.30 -8.51
CA GLU A 175 -13.08 22.45 -7.33
C GLU A 175 -14.36 21.59 -7.24
N ALA A 176 -15.53 22.17 -7.50
CA ALA A 176 -16.82 21.47 -7.48
C ALA A 176 -16.92 20.35 -8.54
N GLU A 177 -16.48 20.59 -9.78
CA GLU A 177 -16.52 19.60 -10.85
C GLU A 177 -15.48 18.48 -10.65
N ILE A 178 -14.28 18.77 -10.11
CA ILE A 178 -13.33 17.72 -9.69
C ILE A 178 -13.92 16.88 -8.55
N ILE A 179 -14.49 17.51 -7.52
CA ILE A 179 -15.15 16.80 -6.40
C ILE A 179 -16.28 15.89 -6.90
N LYS A 180 -17.13 16.39 -7.81
CA LYS A 180 -18.22 15.64 -8.45
C LYS A 180 -17.68 14.48 -9.30
N GLY A 181 -16.62 14.70 -10.06
CA GLY A 181 -15.94 13.68 -10.87
C GLY A 181 -15.33 12.56 -10.02
N LEU A 182 -14.58 12.91 -8.97
CA LEU A 182 -13.98 11.94 -8.04
C LEU A 182 -15.05 11.17 -7.24
N LYS A 183 -16.11 11.83 -6.75
CA LYS A 183 -17.27 11.17 -6.13
C LYS A 183 -17.93 10.17 -7.09
N LYS A 184 -18.16 10.55 -8.36
CA LYS A 184 -18.71 9.65 -9.39
C LYS A 184 -17.81 8.44 -9.69
N ALA A 185 -16.49 8.59 -9.54
CA ALA A 185 -15.53 7.50 -9.67
C ALA A 185 -15.41 6.61 -8.40
N GLY A 186 -16.16 6.91 -7.34
CA GLY A 186 -16.27 6.13 -6.11
C GLY A 186 -15.51 6.70 -4.90
N ASN A 187 -14.73 7.77 -5.06
CA ASN A 187 -13.81 8.27 -4.03
C ASN A 187 -14.53 8.98 -2.86
N LYS A 188 -14.11 8.70 -1.62
CA LYS A 188 -14.53 9.40 -0.40
C LYS A 188 -13.93 10.81 -0.42
N ILE A 189 -14.77 11.85 -0.46
CA ILE A 189 -14.32 13.25 -0.43
C ILE A 189 -14.62 13.88 0.93
N VAL A 190 -13.64 14.60 1.49
CA VAL A 190 -13.88 15.51 2.62
C VAL A 190 -14.62 16.74 2.11
N ASP A 191 -15.81 16.99 2.65
CA ASP A 191 -16.67 18.09 2.20
C ASP A 191 -15.99 19.48 2.40
N PRO A 192 -16.08 20.43 1.46
CA PRO A 192 -15.47 21.76 1.61
C PRO A 192 -15.90 22.53 2.88
N GLY A 193 -17.14 22.38 3.34
CA GLY A 193 -17.64 22.95 4.61
C GLY A 193 -17.11 22.25 5.86
N THR A 194 -16.44 21.10 5.70
CA THR A 194 -15.65 20.44 6.76
C THR A 194 -14.17 20.77 6.62
N ALA A 195 -13.61 20.74 5.40
CA ALA A 195 -12.23 21.09 5.13
C ALA A 195 -11.89 22.51 5.61
N SER A 196 -12.74 23.51 5.31
CA SER A 196 -12.56 24.92 5.71
C SER A 196 -12.47 25.18 7.22
N LYS A 197 -12.77 24.20 8.07
CA LYS A 197 -12.60 24.29 9.53
C LYS A 197 -11.15 24.07 9.98
N THR A 198 -10.35 23.34 9.19
CA THR A 198 -8.93 23.06 9.48
C THR A 198 -8.00 23.63 8.41
N VAL A 199 -8.41 23.55 7.15
CA VAL A 199 -7.72 24.03 5.96
C VAL A 199 -7.95 25.53 5.80
N LYS A 200 -6.88 26.30 5.91
CA LYS A 200 -6.82 27.74 5.66
C LYS A 200 -6.00 27.98 4.38
N PRO A 201 -6.63 27.96 3.19
CA PRO A 201 -5.94 28.16 1.91
C PRO A 201 -5.47 29.61 1.68
N SER A 202 -5.42 30.44 2.71
CA SER A 202 -4.87 31.80 2.70
C SER A 202 -3.37 31.76 2.37
N GLY A 203 -3.02 32.05 1.12
CA GLY A 203 -1.66 31.94 0.57
C GLY A 203 -1.52 30.92 -0.56
N LEU A 204 -2.50 30.02 -0.74
CA LEU A 204 -2.54 29.08 -1.88
C LEU A 204 -3.10 29.79 -3.12
N ASN A 205 -2.21 30.35 -3.93
CA ASN A 205 -2.52 30.91 -5.25
C ASN A 205 -2.10 29.95 -6.38
N ALA A 206 -2.28 30.38 -7.64
CA ALA A 206 -1.96 29.59 -8.83
C ALA A 206 -0.49 29.13 -8.90
N ASP A 207 0.45 29.96 -8.43
CA ASP A 207 1.89 29.69 -8.46
C ASP A 207 2.30 28.71 -7.35
N ALA A 208 1.74 28.90 -6.15
CA ALA A 208 2.01 28.11 -4.95
C ALA A 208 1.67 26.62 -5.13
N VAL A 209 0.72 26.27 -6.01
CA VAL A 209 0.42 24.87 -6.35
C VAL A 209 1.67 24.14 -6.86
N ASN A 210 2.46 24.82 -7.69
CA ASN A 210 3.65 24.24 -8.30
C ASN A 210 4.79 24.12 -7.28
N SER A 211 4.96 25.13 -6.41
CA SER A 211 6.00 25.14 -5.37
C SER A 211 5.69 24.32 -4.10
N LEU A 212 4.49 23.73 -3.98
CA LEU A 212 4.12 22.91 -2.82
C LEU A 212 5.10 21.75 -2.56
N ASP A 213 5.66 21.73 -1.36
CA ASP A 213 6.71 20.86 -0.86
C ASP A 213 6.30 20.08 0.41
N ALA A 214 7.13 19.10 0.79
CA ALA A 214 6.91 18.29 1.99
C ALA A 214 7.00 19.14 3.27
N GLY A 215 6.01 19.02 4.15
CA GLY A 215 5.91 19.83 5.37
C GLY A 215 5.18 21.18 5.23
N ALA A 216 4.76 21.59 4.02
CA ALA A 216 3.94 22.79 3.82
C ALA A 216 2.70 22.79 4.71
N ALA A 217 2.39 23.94 5.35
CA ALA A 217 1.32 24.04 6.35
C ALA A 217 -0.07 23.58 5.83
N ILE A 218 -0.34 23.71 4.54
CA ILE A 218 -1.60 23.25 3.93
C ILE A 218 -1.72 21.71 3.94
N LEU A 219 -0.61 20.96 3.86
CA LEU A 219 -0.61 19.50 3.97
C LEU A 219 -1.04 19.09 5.38
N ILE A 220 -0.43 19.68 6.40
CA ILE A 220 -0.73 19.42 7.82
C ILE A 220 -2.23 19.73 8.10
N GLN A 221 -2.74 20.82 7.54
CA GLN A 221 -4.15 21.22 7.70
C GLN A 221 -5.15 20.34 6.93
N ALA A 222 -4.80 19.91 5.71
CA ALA A 222 -5.59 18.95 4.93
C ALA A 222 -5.62 17.59 5.63
N GLN A 223 -4.47 17.14 6.13
CA GLN A 223 -4.34 15.94 6.94
C GLN A 223 -5.19 16.05 8.23
N ALA A 224 -5.18 17.20 8.89
CA ALA A 224 -6.02 17.48 10.06
C ALA A 224 -7.53 17.39 9.79
N SER A 225 -7.99 17.59 8.54
CA SER A 225 -9.40 17.40 8.15
C SER A 225 -9.84 15.92 8.12
N GLY A 226 -8.91 14.97 8.27
CA GLY A 226 -9.17 13.54 8.14
C GLY A 226 -9.00 12.99 6.73
N ALA A 227 -8.27 13.72 5.88
CA ALA A 227 -7.89 13.30 4.54
C ALA A 227 -6.58 12.49 4.54
N GLU A 228 -6.49 11.56 3.59
CA GLU A 228 -5.33 10.72 3.30
C GLU A 228 -4.65 11.12 1.97
N VAL A 229 -5.36 11.87 1.11
CA VAL A 229 -4.86 12.46 -0.14
C VAL A 229 -5.24 13.94 -0.22
N LEU A 230 -4.33 14.77 -0.72
CA LEU A 230 -4.62 16.12 -1.18
C LEU A 230 -4.45 16.18 -2.70
N VAL A 231 -5.49 16.62 -3.40
CA VAL A 231 -5.43 17.03 -4.80
C VAL A 231 -5.42 18.55 -4.84
N VAL A 232 -4.34 19.14 -5.35
CA VAL A 232 -4.24 20.59 -5.58
C VAL A 232 -4.25 20.86 -7.07
N GLY A 233 -5.10 21.77 -7.53
CA GLY A 233 -5.17 22.21 -8.91
C GLY A 233 -4.95 23.72 -9.04
N SER A 234 -4.56 24.18 -10.21
CA SER A 234 -4.51 25.58 -10.61
C SER A 234 -5.17 25.69 -11.98
N VAL A 235 -6.08 26.64 -12.19
CA VAL A 235 -6.71 26.85 -13.50
C VAL A 235 -6.97 28.33 -13.79
N GLU A 236 -6.55 28.78 -14.97
CA GLU A 236 -6.91 30.08 -15.54
C GLU A 236 -7.76 29.92 -16.80
N THR A 237 -8.70 30.83 -17.03
CA THR A 237 -9.49 30.90 -18.27
C THR A 237 -9.02 32.03 -19.18
N GLU A 238 -8.68 31.69 -20.42
CA GLU A 238 -8.38 32.63 -21.50
C GLU A 238 -9.60 32.75 -22.42
N ASP A 239 -10.23 33.92 -22.45
CA ASP A 239 -11.31 34.24 -23.38
C ASP A 239 -10.74 34.58 -24.76
N GLN A 240 -11.32 34.03 -25.82
CA GLN A 240 -10.93 34.33 -27.20
C GLN A 240 -11.86 35.39 -27.82
N ALA A 241 -11.40 36.04 -28.89
CA ALA A 241 -12.21 37.02 -29.63
C ALA A 241 -13.57 36.41 -30.07
N PRO A 242 -14.72 37.09 -29.86
CA PRO A 242 -16.02 36.55 -30.21
C PRO A 242 -16.16 36.32 -31.71
N VAL A 243 -16.63 35.14 -32.12
CA VAL A 243 -16.92 34.84 -33.52
C VAL A 243 -18.26 35.48 -33.88
N THR A 244 -18.21 36.54 -34.70
CA THR A 244 -19.37 37.31 -35.15
C THR A 244 -19.87 36.91 -36.54
N ALA A 245 -19.10 36.15 -37.30
CA ALA A 245 -19.45 35.69 -38.65
C ALA A 245 -18.83 34.33 -38.97
N ILE A 246 -19.53 33.51 -39.76
CA ILE A 246 -19.07 32.21 -40.26
C ILE A 246 -19.38 32.13 -41.76
N GLY A 247 -18.40 31.73 -42.58
CA GLY A 247 -18.58 31.60 -44.03
C GLY A 247 -19.00 32.91 -44.74
N GLY A 248 -18.58 34.07 -44.22
CA GLY A 248 -18.95 35.38 -44.73
C GLY A 248 -20.35 35.88 -44.33
N LYS A 249 -21.11 35.11 -43.54
CA LYS A 249 -22.40 35.54 -42.99
C LYS A 249 -22.25 35.92 -41.51
N THR A 250 -22.75 37.10 -41.14
CA THR A 250 -22.90 37.52 -39.74
C THR A 250 -23.83 36.57 -38.99
N LEU A 251 -23.53 36.31 -37.72
CA LEU A 251 -24.39 35.53 -36.82
C LEU A 251 -25.34 36.47 -36.08
N ASP A 252 -26.61 36.08 -35.93
CA ASP A 252 -27.61 36.83 -35.13
C ASP A 252 -27.20 36.98 -33.65
N ARG A 253 -26.30 36.10 -33.18
CA ARG A 253 -25.67 36.16 -31.87
C ARG A 253 -24.19 35.76 -31.99
N PRO A 254 -23.25 36.50 -31.40
CA PRO A 254 -21.84 36.10 -31.39
C PRO A 254 -21.64 34.82 -30.59
N LEU A 255 -20.68 34.00 -31.02
CA LEU A 255 -20.22 32.82 -30.30
C LEU A 255 -18.95 33.18 -29.51
N PHE A 256 -19.01 33.02 -28.19
CA PHE A 256 -17.89 33.26 -27.28
C PHE A 256 -17.16 31.95 -27.04
N ASN A 257 -15.84 31.95 -27.22
CA ASN A 257 -14.99 30.79 -27.01
C ASN A 257 -14.07 31.04 -25.81
N THR A 258 -13.80 29.98 -25.03
CA THR A 258 -12.89 30.03 -23.87
C THR A 258 -12.01 28.79 -23.84
N ALA A 259 -10.73 28.98 -23.54
CA ALA A 259 -9.84 27.93 -23.08
C ALA A 259 -9.66 28.01 -21.55
N ALA A 260 -9.56 26.87 -20.89
CA ALA A 260 -9.19 26.75 -19.48
C ALA A 260 -7.95 25.85 -19.38
N THR A 261 -6.89 26.31 -18.74
CA THR A 261 -5.60 25.61 -18.65
C THR A 261 -4.99 25.76 -17.27
N GLY A 262 -4.16 24.79 -16.89
CA GLY A 262 -3.35 24.90 -15.67
C GLY A 262 -2.90 23.56 -15.10
N SER A 263 -2.12 23.60 -14.02
CA SER A 263 -1.47 22.43 -13.43
C SER A 263 -2.33 21.73 -12.37
N TYR A 264 -1.94 20.50 -12.04
CA TYR A 264 -2.42 19.80 -10.85
C TYR A 264 -1.29 18.97 -10.22
N LYS A 265 -1.41 18.70 -8.93
CA LYS A 265 -0.50 17.91 -8.10
C LYS A 265 -1.33 17.04 -7.16
N VAL A 266 -1.01 15.74 -7.09
CA VAL A 266 -1.63 14.78 -6.17
C VAL A 266 -0.60 14.40 -5.13
N ILE A 267 -0.96 14.47 -3.85
CA ILE A 267 -0.04 14.32 -2.72
C ILE A 267 -0.66 13.38 -1.70
N LEU A 268 0.10 12.38 -1.24
CA LEU A 268 -0.28 11.59 -0.07
C LEU A 268 -0.19 12.48 1.17
N LEU A 269 -1.15 12.34 2.09
CA LEU A 269 -1.08 12.94 3.41
C LEU A 269 -0.57 11.93 4.45
N TRP A 270 0.21 10.97 3.96
CA TRP A 270 0.79 9.83 4.67
C TRP A 270 2.31 9.98 4.73
N GLY A 271 2.92 9.66 5.88
CA GLY A 271 4.34 9.86 6.09
C GLY A 271 4.72 11.35 6.07
N ASP A 272 5.61 11.72 5.16
CA ASP A 272 6.15 13.09 4.99
C ASP A 272 5.53 13.89 3.84
N GLY A 273 4.80 13.24 2.93
CA GLY A 273 4.03 13.90 1.87
C GLY A 273 4.43 13.56 0.43
N LYS A 274 4.61 12.27 0.10
CA LYS A 274 4.95 11.80 -1.27
C LYS A 274 4.02 12.42 -2.32
N ILE A 275 4.60 13.01 -3.36
CA ILE A 275 3.88 13.42 -4.57
C ILE A 275 3.62 12.17 -5.44
N VAL A 276 2.35 11.98 -5.79
CA VAL A 276 1.80 10.80 -6.51
C VAL A 276 1.68 11.06 -8.01
N ASP A 277 1.31 12.29 -8.37
CA ASP A 277 1.14 12.75 -9.74
C ASP A 277 1.40 14.27 -9.81
N THR A 278 1.91 14.71 -10.96
CA THR A 278 1.97 16.12 -11.35
C THR A 278 1.74 16.22 -12.85
N GLY A 279 0.84 17.09 -13.27
CA GLY A 279 0.59 17.30 -14.69
C GLY A 279 -0.17 18.58 -14.97
N THR A 280 -0.68 18.69 -16.20
CA THR A 280 -1.55 19.77 -16.64
C THR A 280 -2.89 19.24 -17.11
N GLY A 281 -3.92 20.06 -16.94
CA GLY A 281 -5.22 19.91 -17.59
C GLY A 281 -5.43 21.01 -18.62
N ASP A 282 -6.25 20.69 -19.61
CA ASP A 282 -6.80 21.63 -20.59
C ASP A 282 -8.30 21.36 -20.78
N GLY A 283 -9.04 22.40 -21.10
CA GLY A 283 -10.46 22.37 -21.43
C GLY A 283 -10.79 23.50 -22.40
N ARG A 284 -11.73 23.28 -23.31
CA ARG A 284 -12.18 24.29 -24.29
C ARG A 284 -13.68 24.20 -24.45
N ALA A 285 -14.34 25.35 -24.56
CA ALA A 285 -15.77 25.41 -24.79
C ALA A 285 -16.18 26.65 -25.60
N ALA A 286 -17.41 26.60 -26.09
CA ALA A 286 -18.09 27.66 -26.80
C ALA A 286 -19.52 27.84 -26.25
N ASP A 287 -20.00 29.08 -26.21
CA ASP A 287 -21.37 29.41 -25.83
C ASP A 287 -21.84 30.76 -26.41
N ILE A 288 -23.16 31.00 -26.39
CA ILE A 288 -23.79 32.29 -26.71
C ILE A 288 -23.58 33.36 -25.61
N THR A 289 -22.86 33.04 -24.53
CA THR A 289 -22.44 33.95 -23.46
C THR A 289 -21.01 33.64 -22.97
N GLN A 290 -20.19 34.67 -22.74
CA GLN A 290 -18.83 34.48 -22.21
C GLN A 290 -18.83 33.74 -20.86
N LYS A 291 -19.82 34.00 -20.00
CA LYS A 291 -19.95 33.33 -18.70
C LYS A 291 -20.04 31.81 -18.87
N VAL A 292 -21.05 31.31 -19.59
CA VAL A 292 -21.27 29.86 -19.73
C VAL A 292 -20.15 29.20 -20.56
N SER A 293 -19.52 29.95 -21.48
CA SER A 293 -18.29 29.50 -22.16
C SER A 293 -17.16 29.21 -21.16
N ARG A 294 -16.88 30.12 -20.22
CA ARG A 294 -15.90 29.89 -19.14
C ARG A 294 -16.28 28.72 -18.25
N GLU A 295 -17.54 28.64 -17.81
CA GLU A 295 -18.04 27.58 -16.93
C GLU A 295 -17.89 26.18 -17.57
N LYS A 296 -18.21 26.05 -18.86
CA LYS A 296 -18.01 24.82 -19.65
C LYS A 296 -16.54 24.48 -19.86
N ALA A 297 -15.68 25.47 -20.14
CA ALA A 297 -14.24 25.24 -20.33
C ALA A 297 -13.59 24.73 -19.04
N ILE A 298 -13.95 25.31 -17.89
CA ILE A 298 -13.52 24.85 -16.55
C ILE A 298 -14.01 23.42 -16.28
N ALA A 299 -15.26 23.08 -16.61
CA ALA A 299 -15.78 21.72 -16.45
C ALA A 299 -15.02 20.69 -17.31
N ALA A 300 -14.66 21.04 -18.55
CA ALA A 300 -13.84 20.18 -19.41
C ALA A 300 -12.41 19.99 -18.86
N TRP A 301 -11.79 21.05 -18.34
CA TRP A 301 -10.50 20.98 -17.63
C TRP A 301 -10.59 20.07 -16.40
N ALA A 302 -11.63 20.23 -15.58
CA ALA A 302 -11.88 19.43 -14.40
C ALA A 302 -12.10 17.94 -14.74
N GLU A 303 -12.78 17.62 -15.84
CA GLU A 303 -12.93 16.26 -16.34
C GLU A 303 -11.57 15.67 -16.81
N SER A 304 -10.75 16.47 -17.51
CA SER A 304 -9.40 16.09 -17.95
C SER A 304 -8.49 15.76 -16.76
N VAL A 305 -8.46 16.63 -15.75
CA VAL A 305 -7.71 16.39 -14.49
C VAL A 305 -8.26 15.18 -13.74
N THR A 306 -9.58 15.09 -13.56
CA THR A 306 -10.21 13.96 -12.84
C THR A 306 -9.84 12.61 -13.46
N LYS A 307 -9.82 12.50 -14.80
CA LYS A 307 -9.45 11.26 -15.49
C LYS A 307 -8.01 10.83 -15.19
N LYS A 308 -7.07 11.78 -15.20
CA LYS A 308 -5.64 11.52 -14.91
C LYS A 308 -5.46 11.16 -13.43
N VAL A 309 -5.95 12.00 -12.52
CA VAL A 309 -5.88 11.81 -11.06
C VAL A 309 -6.50 10.48 -10.64
N ASN A 310 -7.69 10.12 -11.14
CA ASN A 310 -8.38 8.87 -10.79
C ASN A 310 -7.74 7.62 -11.44
N LYS A 311 -6.94 7.77 -12.51
CA LYS A 311 -6.10 6.68 -13.01
C LYS A 311 -4.89 6.49 -12.09
N GLN A 312 -4.09 7.55 -11.91
CA GLN A 312 -2.84 7.48 -11.16
C GLN A 312 -3.07 7.11 -9.69
N LEU A 313 -4.13 7.62 -9.05
CA LEU A 313 -4.52 7.20 -7.70
C LEU A 313 -4.83 5.70 -7.61
N LYS A 314 -5.44 5.07 -8.62
CA LYS A 314 -5.72 3.62 -8.54
C LYS A 314 -4.45 2.78 -8.66
N GLU A 315 -3.51 3.20 -9.49
CA GLU A 315 -2.23 2.51 -9.70
C GLU A 315 -1.33 2.69 -8.46
N GLU A 316 -1.11 3.93 -8.01
CA GLU A 316 -0.27 4.22 -6.85
C GLU A 316 -0.87 3.78 -5.51
N TRP A 317 -2.19 3.90 -5.33
CA TRP A 317 -2.84 3.47 -4.09
C TRP A 317 -2.94 1.95 -3.99
N PHE A 318 -2.84 1.21 -5.10
CA PHE A 318 -2.56 -0.22 -5.04
C PHE A 318 -1.13 -0.48 -4.55
N ASN A 319 -0.12 0.16 -5.16
CA ASN A 319 1.29 0.01 -4.77
C ASN A 319 1.53 0.29 -3.28
N LEU A 320 0.89 1.33 -2.72
CA LEU A 320 0.97 1.71 -1.30
C LEU A 320 0.43 0.67 -0.33
N THR A 321 -0.32 -0.33 -0.78
CA THR A 321 -0.84 -1.38 0.10
C THR A 321 0.13 -2.55 0.26
N GLU A 322 1.02 -2.70 -0.73
CA GLU A 322 2.01 -3.75 -0.79
C GLU A 322 3.39 -3.25 -0.35
N ASN A 323 3.67 -1.97 -0.59
CA ASN A 323 4.95 -1.29 -0.37
C ASN A 323 4.70 0.07 0.29
N ASN A 324 4.02 0.09 1.45
CA ASN A 324 3.71 1.34 2.14
C ASN A 324 4.96 1.93 2.78
N THR A 325 5.17 3.24 2.64
CA THR A 325 6.25 3.93 3.34
C THR A 325 5.77 4.32 4.75
N ILE A 326 6.43 3.81 5.79
CA ILE A 326 6.21 4.19 7.18
C ILE A 326 7.46 4.87 7.73
N ILE A 327 7.29 6.07 8.27
CA ILE A 327 8.36 6.79 8.96
C ILE A 327 8.41 6.33 10.41
N LEU A 328 9.42 5.52 10.74
CA LEU A 328 9.66 5.00 12.09
C LEU A 328 10.63 5.91 12.84
N LYS A 329 10.15 6.59 13.88
CA LYS A 329 10.95 7.48 14.74
C LYS A 329 11.14 6.82 16.10
N PHE A 330 12.36 6.78 16.63
CA PHE A 330 12.62 6.19 17.94
C PHE A 330 13.77 6.83 18.71
N THR A 331 13.73 6.67 20.03
CA THR A 331 14.76 7.16 20.97
C THR A 331 15.18 6.05 21.94
N GLY A 332 16.38 6.18 22.51
CA GLY A 332 16.85 5.30 23.59
C GLY A 332 17.61 4.03 23.17
N LEU A 333 17.95 3.88 21.89
CA LEU A 333 18.94 2.89 21.41
C LEU A 333 20.26 3.57 21.04
N ASP A 334 21.37 2.88 21.25
CA ASP A 334 22.68 3.23 20.67
C ASP A 334 22.85 2.71 19.24
N ALA A 335 24.03 2.86 18.63
CA ALA A 335 24.28 2.46 17.24
C ALA A 335 24.30 0.93 17.02
N ASP A 336 24.81 0.17 17.98
CA ASP A 336 24.89 -1.30 17.89
C ASP A 336 23.51 -1.93 18.16
N GLU A 337 22.78 -1.39 19.13
CA GLU A 337 21.38 -1.73 19.38
C GLU A 337 20.46 -1.33 18.22
N SER A 338 20.68 -0.16 17.59
CA SER A 338 19.93 0.27 16.41
C SER A 338 20.20 -0.64 15.21
N THR A 339 21.44 -1.11 15.03
CA THR A 339 21.77 -2.08 13.98
C THR A 339 21.03 -3.40 14.22
N LYS A 340 21.13 -3.94 15.45
CA LYS A 340 20.39 -5.16 15.83
C LYS A 340 18.88 -5.00 15.68
N PHE A 341 18.30 -3.85 16.05
CA PHE A 341 16.88 -3.58 15.86
C PHE A 341 16.49 -3.55 14.38
N LYS A 342 17.35 -3.08 13.47
CA LYS A 342 17.09 -3.15 12.02
C LYS A 342 17.06 -4.59 11.53
N ASP A 343 18.03 -5.41 11.95
CA ASP A 343 18.13 -6.82 11.54
C ASP A 343 16.93 -7.64 12.10
N ASP A 344 16.67 -7.49 13.41
CA ASP A 344 15.47 -7.99 14.09
C ASP A 344 14.16 -7.58 13.37
N LEU A 345 14.06 -6.33 12.91
CA LEU A 345 12.87 -5.82 12.24
C LEU A 345 12.66 -6.46 10.86
N ALA A 346 13.73 -6.68 10.11
CA ALA A 346 13.70 -7.33 8.79
C ALA A 346 13.48 -8.85 8.86
N GLU A 347 14.02 -9.54 9.87
CA GLU A 347 13.81 -10.98 10.05
C GLU A 347 12.45 -11.29 10.69
N LEU A 348 12.03 -10.49 11.67
CA LEU A 348 10.91 -10.84 12.55
C LEU A 348 9.62 -10.08 12.24
N THR A 349 9.58 -9.11 11.33
CA THR A 349 8.31 -8.46 10.89
C THR A 349 8.12 -8.57 9.39
N ALA A 350 6.98 -8.11 8.88
CA ALA A 350 6.73 -8.09 7.45
C ALA A 350 7.45 -6.95 6.69
N ALA A 351 8.36 -6.19 7.34
CA ALA A 351 9.13 -5.11 6.71
C ALA A 351 10.01 -5.61 5.55
N LYS A 352 9.85 -5.00 4.37
CA LYS A 352 10.55 -5.35 3.12
C LYS A 352 11.89 -4.66 2.95
N ASP A 353 12.00 -3.41 3.40
CA ASP A 353 13.22 -2.60 3.37
C ASP A 353 13.20 -1.56 4.51
N ILE A 354 14.38 -1.16 4.98
CA ILE A 354 14.59 -0.25 6.12
C ILE A 354 15.74 0.71 5.76
N ASN A 355 15.41 1.90 5.29
CA ASN A 355 16.37 2.96 4.99
C ASN A 355 16.55 3.91 6.19
N VAL A 356 17.78 4.36 6.48
CA VAL A 356 18.08 5.23 7.63
C VAL A 356 18.13 6.68 7.14
N ARG A 357 17.11 7.48 7.48
CA ARG A 357 17.02 8.89 7.07
C ARG A 357 17.90 9.77 7.94
N ALA A 358 17.86 9.53 9.25
CA ALA A 358 18.66 10.24 10.24
C ALA A 358 18.94 9.34 11.46
N SER A 359 20.10 9.53 12.09
CA SER A 359 20.42 8.95 13.40
C SER A 359 21.37 9.88 14.13
N ASN A 360 21.06 10.19 15.39
CA ASN A 360 21.84 11.07 16.24
C ASN A 360 21.59 10.76 17.74
N VAL A 361 22.24 11.51 18.63
CA VAL A 361 22.23 11.28 20.08
C VAL A 361 20.84 11.46 20.72
N SER A 362 19.91 12.20 20.10
CA SER A 362 18.52 12.35 20.61
C SER A 362 17.51 11.41 19.94
N GLY A 363 17.88 10.69 18.87
CA GLY A 363 17.05 9.65 18.28
C GLY A 363 17.40 9.30 16.83
N SER A 364 16.67 8.34 16.28
CA SER A 364 16.75 7.92 14.88
C SER A 364 15.40 8.05 14.17
N GLU A 365 15.45 8.32 12.87
CA GLU A 365 14.32 8.29 11.94
C GLU A 365 14.67 7.39 10.76
N TRP A 366 13.88 6.34 10.57
CA TRP A 366 13.97 5.38 9.48
C TRP A 366 12.75 5.46 8.58
N GLU A 367 12.94 5.04 7.34
CA GLU A 367 11.92 4.86 6.32
C GLU A 367 11.77 3.36 6.10
N VAL A 368 10.65 2.79 6.54
CA VAL A 368 10.37 1.35 6.52
C VAL A 368 9.35 1.07 5.43
N THR A 369 9.71 0.25 4.44
CA THR A 369 8.76 -0.26 3.45
C THR A 369 8.01 -1.43 4.06
N TYR A 370 6.70 -1.28 4.25
CA TYR A 370 5.87 -2.23 5.01
C TYR A 370 4.57 -2.60 4.29
N PRO A 371 4.13 -3.88 4.34
CA PRO A 371 2.86 -4.34 3.79
C PRO A 371 1.66 -3.94 4.68
N GLY A 372 1.18 -2.70 4.50
CA GLY A 372 -0.06 -2.19 5.09
C GLY A 372 0.11 -0.91 5.91
N LYS A 373 -0.91 -0.55 6.70
CA LYS A 373 -0.97 0.73 7.44
C LYS A 373 -0.19 0.72 8.76
N ASP A 374 0.06 1.91 9.29
CA ASP A 374 0.84 2.20 10.50
C ASP A 374 0.30 1.54 11.79
N ALA A 375 -1.02 1.52 11.99
CA ALA A 375 -1.66 0.86 13.12
C ALA A 375 -1.41 -0.66 13.12
N LEU A 376 -1.28 -1.25 11.94
CA LEU A 376 -0.95 -2.66 11.78
C LEU A 376 0.55 -2.92 12.05
N PHE A 377 1.44 -2.06 11.54
CA PHE A 377 2.87 -2.15 11.86
C PHE A 377 3.11 -2.01 13.37
N MET A 378 2.36 -1.14 14.02
CA MET A 378 2.28 -1.05 15.49
C MET A 378 1.80 -2.35 16.12
N ASP A 379 0.69 -2.94 15.67
CA ASP A 379 0.19 -4.22 16.20
C ASP A 379 1.23 -5.35 16.07
N GLU A 380 1.97 -5.42 14.95
CA GLU A 380 3.05 -6.37 14.77
C GLU A 380 4.24 -6.08 15.71
N LEU A 381 4.71 -4.84 15.80
CA LEU A 381 5.75 -4.44 16.76
C LEU A 381 5.36 -4.80 18.21
N VAL A 382 4.10 -4.54 18.60
CA VAL A 382 3.55 -4.86 19.92
C VAL A 382 3.46 -6.38 20.15
N TYR A 383 3.15 -7.18 19.11
CA TYR A 383 3.12 -8.64 19.21
C TYR A 383 4.53 -9.26 19.28
N LYS A 384 5.50 -8.70 18.54
CA LYS A 384 6.87 -9.23 18.42
C LYS A 384 7.77 -8.85 19.61
N LYS A 385 7.48 -7.74 20.31
CA LYS A 385 8.18 -7.33 21.55
C LYS A 385 8.15 -8.42 22.64
N ASP A 386 7.09 -9.23 22.69
CA ASP A 386 6.89 -10.28 23.69
C ASP A 386 7.36 -11.66 23.20
N ARG A 387 7.96 -11.75 21.99
CA ARG A 387 8.18 -13.03 21.29
C ARG A 387 9.46 -13.18 20.45
N GLY A 388 10.19 -12.11 20.12
CA GLY A 388 11.32 -12.24 19.19
C GLY A 388 12.49 -11.27 19.35
N PHE A 389 12.25 -9.99 19.62
CA PHE A 389 13.32 -8.97 19.54
C PHE A 389 14.46 -9.21 20.54
N THR A 390 15.65 -9.49 20.01
CA THR A 390 16.79 -10.09 20.72
C THR A 390 17.43 -9.13 21.73
N PHE A 391 17.35 -7.82 21.48
CA PHE A 391 17.89 -6.78 22.36
C PHE A 391 16.95 -6.39 23.52
N LEU A 392 15.70 -6.85 23.57
CA LEU A 392 14.75 -6.48 24.64
C LEU A 392 15.06 -7.13 26.02
N ALA A 393 16.11 -7.94 26.11
CA ALA A 393 16.64 -8.43 27.38
C ALA A 393 17.05 -7.27 28.33
N THR A 394 17.56 -6.15 27.79
CA THR A 394 18.04 -4.99 28.57
C THR A 394 17.10 -3.79 28.53
N LYS A 395 16.21 -3.70 27.53
CA LYS A 395 15.33 -2.55 27.30
C LYS A 395 13.89 -2.96 26.99
N LYS A 396 12.95 -2.13 27.42
CA LYS A 396 11.52 -2.22 27.11
C LYS A 396 11.17 -1.25 25.98
N MET A 397 10.60 -1.76 24.89
CA MET A 397 9.99 -0.96 23.84
C MET A 397 8.60 -0.46 24.27
N ASN A 398 8.36 0.84 24.13
CA ASN A 398 7.05 1.46 24.34
C ASN A 398 6.64 2.21 23.07
N VAL A 399 5.47 1.90 22.49
CA VAL A 399 4.91 2.71 21.39
C VAL A 399 4.32 3.99 22.00
N LYS A 400 4.71 5.15 21.48
CA LYS A 400 4.17 6.47 21.87
C LYS A 400 3.00 6.89 20.99
N SER A 401 3.07 6.60 19.70
CA SER A 401 2.01 6.88 18.73
C SER A 401 2.18 6.05 17.46
N ALA A 402 1.07 5.67 16.83
CA ALA A 402 1.01 5.33 15.42
C ALA A 402 -0.08 6.21 14.79
N ALA A 403 0.30 7.10 13.88
CA ALA A 403 -0.63 7.99 13.20
C ALA A 403 -0.15 8.41 11.80
N ARG A 404 -0.97 8.08 10.80
CA ARG A 404 -0.89 8.55 9.40
C ARG A 404 0.46 8.25 8.73
N GLY A 405 1.00 7.06 9.00
CA GLY A 405 2.29 6.64 8.42
C GLY A 405 3.51 7.07 9.22
N VAL A 406 3.33 7.64 10.42
CA VAL A 406 4.41 7.89 11.38
C VAL A 406 4.19 7.01 12.62
N VAL A 407 5.18 6.19 12.96
CA VAL A 407 5.20 5.39 14.19
C VAL A 407 6.34 5.89 15.07
N THR A 408 6.03 6.19 16.33
CA THR A 408 6.98 6.74 17.31
C THR A 408 7.18 5.74 18.45
N LEU A 409 8.43 5.35 18.72
CA LEU A 409 8.82 4.45 19.80
C LEU A 409 9.72 5.14 20.83
N GLU A 410 9.74 4.61 22.04
CA GLU A 410 10.74 4.92 23.07
C GLU A 410 11.24 3.61 23.69
N PHE A 411 12.56 3.41 23.66
CA PHE A 411 13.23 2.30 24.30
C PHE A 411 13.78 2.73 25.66
N SER A 412 13.19 2.22 26.73
CA SER A 412 13.56 2.54 28.12
C SER A 412 14.32 1.37 28.74
N PRO A 413 15.38 1.57 29.54
CA PRO A 413 16.02 0.48 30.30
C PRO A 413 15.02 -0.33 31.12
N ASN A 414 15.24 -1.65 31.19
CA ASN A 414 14.56 -2.50 32.16
C ASN A 414 15.01 -2.08 33.57
N LYS A 415 14.06 -2.02 34.51
CA LYS A 415 14.30 -1.67 35.93
C LYS A 415 14.49 -2.93 36.77
#